data_AF-A0A800EVU5-F1
#
_entry.id   AF-A0A800EVU5-F1
#
_cell.length_a   1.000
_cell.length_b   1.000
_cell.length_c   1.000
_cell.angle_alpha   90.00
_cell.angle_beta   90.00
_cell.angle_gamma   90.00
#
_symmetry.space_group_name_H-M   'P 1'
#
loop_
_entity.id
_entity.type
_entity.pdbx_description
1 polymer ?
#
loop_
_entity_poly.entity_id
_entity_poly.type
_entity_poly.pdbx_seq_one_letter_code
_entity_poly.pdbx_strand_id
1 'polypeptide(L)'
;MDLKDSHIRQARELGVRFLINTDAHNPGDLDQLRYGVGNARRGWAERREVLNTLPVAEFERFLDTPKPERASFITEQAVTG
;
A
#
# COMPACT_ATOMS: atom_id res chain seq x y z
N MET A 1 10.87 9.49 -8.01
CA MET A 1 11.81 8.78 -7.11
C MET A 1 10.99 8.14 -6.00
N ASP A 2 11.22 6.86 -5.76
CA ASP A 2 10.51 6.07 -4.75
C ASP A 2 10.57 6.72 -3.35
N LEU A 3 9.57 6.41 -2.53
CA LEU A 3 9.53 6.85 -1.15
C LEU A 3 10.75 6.26 -0.40
N LYS A 4 11.54 7.11 0.26
CA LYS A 4 12.59 6.65 1.18
C LYS A 4 11.97 5.84 2.31
N ASP A 5 12.71 4.88 2.83
CA ASP A 5 12.36 4.09 4.01
C ASP A 5 11.96 4.95 5.22
N SER A 6 12.64 6.08 5.44
CA SER A 6 12.28 7.05 6.49
C SER A 6 10.87 7.63 6.30
N HIS A 7 10.49 7.94 5.06
CA HIS A 7 9.15 8.43 4.74
C HIS A 7 8.10 7.33 4.88
N ILE A 8 8.43 6.07 4.54
CA ILE A 8 7.53 4.94 4.74
C ILE A 8 7.26 4.78 6.24
N ARG A 9 8.30 4.83 7.07
CA ARG A 9 8.16 4.75 8.52
C ARG A 9 7.29 5.88 9.08
N GLN A 10 7.53 7.12 8.67
CA GLN A 10 6.74 8.27 9.10
C GLN A 10 5.27 8.17 8.62
N ALA A 11 5.05 7.79 7.36
CA ALA A 11 3.71 7.61 6.82
C ALA A 11 2.93 6.51 7.56
N ARG A 12 3.61 5.42 7.96
CA ARG A 12 3.05 4.37 8.80
C ARG A 12 2.62 4.91 10.16
N GLU A 13 3.47 5.69 10.82
CA GLU A 13 3.15 6.33 12.11
C GLU A 13 1.95 7.29 11.99
N LEU A 14 1.71 7.85 10.81
CA LEU A 14 0.54 8.68 10.49
C LEU A 14 -0.71 7.89 10.05
N GLY A 15 -0.65 6.55 10.03
CA GLY A 15 -1.77 5.69 9.64
C GLY A 15 -2.04 5.65 8.12
N VAL A 16 -1.08 6.06 7.30
CA VAL A 16 -1.20 6.04 5.84
C VAL A 16 -1.08 4.61 5.32
N ARG A 17 -1.92 4.25 4.34
CA ARG A 17 -1.80 2.98 3.60
C ARG A 17 -0.85 3.12 2.43
N PHE A 18 -0.23 2.00 2.05
CA PHE A 18 0.75 1.93 0.97
C PHE A 18 0.19 1.17 -0.24
N LEU A 19 0.57 1.61 -1.43
CA LEU A 19 0.41 0.88 -2.68
C LEU A 19 1.79 0.73 -3.31
N ILE A 20 2.14 -0.49 -3.71
CA ILE A 20 3.40 -0.81 -4.37
C ILE A 20 3.10 -1.02 -5.86
N ASN A 21 3.80 -0.28 -6.71
CA ASN A 21 3.73 -0.36 -8.16
C ASN A 21 5.14 -0.19 -8.75
N THR A 22 5.37 -0.69 -9.96
CA THR A 22 6.63 -0.56 -10.69
C THR A 22 6.66 0.60 -11.69
N ASP A 23 5.51 1.26 -11.92
CA ASP A 23 5.36 2.26 -13.00
C ASP A 23 5.83 1.71 -14.36
N ALA A 24 5.44 0.45 -14.61
CA ALA A 24 5.88 -0.31 -15.77
C ALA A 24 5.44 0.34 -17.09
N HIS A 25 6.40 0.54 -18.00
CA HIS A 25 6.15 0.97 -19.38
C HIS A 25 6.31 -0.18 -20.37
N ASN A 26 6.85 -1.32 -19.91
CA ASN A 26 6.89 -2.59 -20.63
C ASN A 26 6.67 -3.78 -19.66
N PRO A 27 6.31 -4.98 -20.15
CA PRO A 27 6.03 -6.13 -19.28
C PRO A 27 7.22 -6.57 -18.39
N GLY A 28 8.46 -6.37 -18.84
CA GLY A 28 9.65 -6.74 -18.08
C GLY A 28 9.86 -5.87 -16.83
N ASP A 29 9.30 -4.67 -16.80
CA ASP A 29 9.37 -3.78 -15.63
C ASP A 29 8.58 -4.34 -14.44
N LEU A 30 7.63 -5.25 -14.65
CA LEU A 30 6.88 -5.89 -13.57
C LEU A 30 7.77 -6.69 -12.61
N ASP A 31 8.91 -7.20 -13.09
CA ASP A 31 9.89 -7.92 -12.26
C ASP A 31 10.52 -7.02 -11.18
N GLN A 32 10.45 -5.69 -11.35
CA GLN A 32 10.99 -4.71 -10.41
C GLN A 32 10.15 -4.60 -9.12
N LEU A 33 8.98 -5.26 -9.04
CA LEU A 33 8.10 -5.21 -7.86
C LEU A 33 8.83 -5.64 -6.58
N ARG A 34 9.82 -6.53 -6.71
CA ARG A 34 10.72 -6.97 -5.63
C ARG A 34 11.39 -5.81 -4.89
N TYR A 35 11.74 -4.73 -5.59
CA TYR A 35 12.38 -3.55 -5.00
C TYR A 35 11.38 -2.74 -4.17
N GLY A 36 10.16 -2.57 -4.66
CA GLY A 36 9.07 -1.93 -3.91
C GLY A 36 8.76 -2.67 -2.61
N VAL A 37 8.69 -4.01 -2.65
CA VAL A 37 8.53 -4.85 -1.45
C VAL A 37 9.74 -4.72 -0.51
N GLY A 38 10.96 -4.67 -1.06
CA GLY A 38 12.18 -4.43 -0.28
C GLY A 38 12.15 -3.09 0.45
N ASN A 39 11.72 -2.02 -0.22
CA ASN A 39 11.59 -0.69 0.38
C ASN A 39 10.52 -0.66 1.47
N ALA A 40 9.36 -1.27 1.24
CA ALA A 40 8.29 -1.40 2.24
C ALA A 40 8.78 -2.10 3.51
N ARG A 41 9.51 -3.22 3.36
CA ARG A 41 10.12 -3.94 4.48
C ARG A 41 11.15 -3.10 5.24
N ARG A 42 12.02 -2.39 4.54
CA ARG A 42 13.01 -1.48 5.16
C ARG A 42 12.35 -0.35 5.94
N GLY A 43 11.20 0.15 5.45
CA GLY A 43 10.36 1.12 6.14
C GLY A 43 9.45 0.56 7.22
N TRP A 44 9.54 -0.74 7.52
CA TRP A 44 8.73 -1.46 8.52
C TRP A 44 7.22 -1.45 8.24
N ALA A 45 6.84 -1.34 6.97
CA ALA A 45 5.45 -1.48 6.58
C ALA A 45 4.96 -2.93 6.81
N GLU A 46 3.80 -3.06 7.42
CA GLU A 46 3.15 -4.35 7.69
C GLU A 46 2.23 -4.77 6.54
N ARG A 47 1.95 -6.08 6.44
CA ARG A 47 1.04 -6.62 5.40
C ARG A 47 -0.29 -5.87 5.37
N ARG A 48 -0.91 -5.65 6.54
CA ARG A 48 -2.19 -4.96 6.66
C ARG A 48 -2.13 -3.52 6.17
N GLU A 49 -0.97 -2.88 6.13
CA GLU A 49 -0.84 -1.49 5.69
C GLU A 49 -0.72 -1.36 4.17
N VAL A 50 -0.50 -2.47 3.45
CA VAL A 50 -0.27 -2.50 2.00
C VAL A 50 -1.52 -2.99 1.26
N LEU A 51 -2.09 -2.12 0.42
CA LEU A 51 -3.32 -2.37 -0.33
C LEU A 51 -3.21 -3.54 -1.31
N ASN A 52 -2.03 -3.80 -1.88
CA ASN A 52 -1.79 -4.94 -2.78
C ASN A 52 -2.03 -6.31 -2.12
N THR A 53 -2.16 -6.36 -0.78
CA THR A 53 -2.36 -7.61 -0.03
C THR A 53 -3.83 -7.93 0.24
N LEU A 54 -4.72 -7.01 -0.11
CA LEU A 54 -6.17 -7.20 -0.04
C LEU A 54 -6.60 -8.26 -1.08
N PRO A 55 -7.65 -9.03 -0.79
CA PRO A 55 -8.37 -9.78 -1.82
C PRO A 55 -8.87 -8.82 -2.91
N VAL A 56 -8.93 -9.30 -4.16
CA VAL A 56 -9.32 -8.48 -5.33
C VAL A 56 -10.63 -7.74 -5.09
N ALA A 57 -11.66 -8.42 -4.59
CA ALA A 57 -12.97 -7.83 -4.31
C ALA A 57 -12.91 -6.67 -3.28
N GLU A 58 -12.02 -6.76 -2.28
CA GLU A 58 -11.85 -5.68 -1.30
C GLU A 58 -11.05 -4.52 -1.88
N PHE A 59 -10.08 -4.80 -2.73
CA PHE A 59 -9.33 -3.77 -3.44
C PHE A 59 -10.24 -2.98 -4.39
N GLU A 60 -11.11 -3.65 -5.14
CA GLU A 60 -12.12 -3.00 -5.98
C GLU A 60 -13.08 -2.13 -5.15
N ARG A 61 -13.58 -2.65 -4.03
CA ARG A 61 -14.41 -1.87 -3.09
C ARG A 61 -13.69 -0.62 -2.59
N PHE A 62 -12.38 -0.70 -2.31
CA PHE A 62 -11.58 0.46 -1.92
C PHE A 62 -11.45 1.49 -3.06
N LEU A 63 -11.32 1.05 -4.31
CA LEU A 63 -11.27 1.94 -5.47
C LEU A 63 -12.59 2.69 -5.67
N ASP A 64 -13.71 1.99 -5.52
CA ASP A 64 -15.06 2.56 -5.64
C ASP A 64 -15.42 3.51 -4.49
N THR A 65 -14.77 3.36 -3.33
CA THR A 65 -14.97 4.25 -2.19
C THR A 65 -14.48 5.67 -2.53
N PRO A 66 -15.31 6.72 -2.37
CA PRO A 66 -14.91 8.10 -2.57
C PRO A 66 -13.68 8.47 -1.72
N LYS A 67 -12.77 9.28 -2.27
CA LYS A 67 -11.52 9.65 -1.57
C LYS A 67 -11.72 10.15 -0.13
N PRO A 68 -12.72 11.01 0.19
CA PRO A 68 -12.95 11.47 1.55
C PRO A 68 -13.30 10.34 2.53
N GLU A 69 -13.90 9.26 2.02
CA GLU A 69 -14.44 8.14 2.81
C GLU A 69 -13.45 6.97 2.94
N ARG A 70 -12.37 6.96 2.17
CA ARG A 70 -11.34 5.91 2.22
C ARG A 70 -10.66 5.79 3.59
N ALA A 71 -10.63 6.85 4.38
CA ALA A 71 -10.14 6.81 5.76
C ALA A 71 -10.99 5.91 6.67
N SER A 72 -12.29 5.84 6.43
CA SER A 72 -13.22 4.97 7.17
C SER A 72 -12.97 3.49 6.82
N PHE A 73 -12.76 3.19 5.53
CA PHE A 73 -12.38 1.85 5.06
C PHE A 73 -11.11 1.33 5.75
N ILE A 74 -10.16 2.21 5.99
CA ILE A 74 -8.90 1.90 6.69
C ILE A 74 -9.15 1.54 8.15
N THR A 75 -10.08 2.24 8.81
CA THR A 75 -10.41 2.05 10.22
C THR A 75 -11.21 0.76 10.45
N GLU A 76 -12.19 0.46 9.60
CA GLU A 76 -13.04 -0.75 9.70
C GLU A 76 -12.21 -2.05 9.63
N GLN A 77 -11.21 -2.06 8.76
CA GLN A 77 -10.30 -3.21 8.58
C GLN A 77 -9.33 -3.40 9.76
N ALA A 78 -9.07 -2.36 10.56
CA ALA A 78 -8.23 -2.45 11.76
C ALA A 78 -8.97 -3.07 12.97
N VAL A 79 -10.31 -3.02 12.98
CA VAL A 79 -11.16 -3.55 14.07
C VAL A 79 -11.48 -5.03 13.87
N THR A 80 -11.37 -5.54 12.65
CA THR A 80 -11.75 -6.92 12.28
C THR A 80 -10.58 -7.93 12.41
N GLY A 81 -9.43 -7.49 12.93
CA GLY A 81 -8.18 -8.28 13.01
C GLY A 81 -7.72 -8.58 14.42
#